data_AF-A0A938Q5B9-F1
#
_entry.id   AF-A0A938Q5B9-F1
#
_cell.length_a   1.000
_cell.length_b   1.000
_cell.length_c   1.000
_cell.angle_alpha   90.00
_cell.angle_beta   90.00
_cell.angle_gamma   90.00
#
_symmetry.space_group_name_H-M   'P 1'
#
loop_
_entity.id
_entity.type
_entity.pdbx_description
1 polymer ?
#
loop_
_entity_poly.entity_id
_entity_poly.type
_entity_poly.pdbx_seq_one_letter_code
_entity_poly.pdbx_strand_id
1 'polypeptide(L)' 'DGLADGRRLRCLTIVDDCTRECLAIEVDTSITGTRVRAVLERLAETRGLPRSITVDHGPEFEG' A
#
# COMPACT_ATOMS: atom_id res chain seq x y z
N ASP A 1 -12.14 -13.29 7.00
CA ASP A 1 -11.29 -13.11 8.19
C ASP A 1 -11.46 -11.75 8.80
N GLY A 2 -11.98 -11.72 10.02
CA GLY A 2 -12.08 -10.53 10.86
C GLY A 2 -11.40 -10.84 12.18
N LEU A 3 -10.82 -9.82 12.81
CA LEU A 3 -10.30 -9.95 14.17
C LEU A 3 -11.45 -10.31 15.12
N ALA A 4 -11.13 -10.86 16.30
CA ALA A 4 -12.12 -11.26 17.30
C ALA A 4 -13.08 -10.12 17.73
N ASP A 5 -12.76 -8.86 17.41
CA ASP A 5 -13.59 -7.67 17.63
C ASP A 5 -14.49 -7.26 16.43
N GLY A 6 -14.48 -8.02 15.34
CA GLY A 6 -15.27 -7.74 14.13
C GLY A 6 -14.62 -6.77 13.12
N ARG A 7 -13.45 -6.21 13.42
CA ARG A 7 -12.74 -5.34 12.47
C ARG A 7 -12.13 -6.18 11.34
N ARG A 8 -12.28 -5.66 10.11
CA ARG A 8 -11.64 -6.23 8.92
C ARG A 8 -10.21 -5.69 8.84
N LEU A 9 -9.27 -6.58 8.62
CA LEU A 9 -7.92 -6.20 8.22
C LEU A 9 -7.94 -5.78 6.74
N ARG A 10 -7.16 -4.75 6.44
CA ARG A 10 -6.85 -4.28 5.09
C ARG A 10 -5.36 -4.45 4.87
N CYS A 11 -5.00 -4.74 3.63
CA CYS A 11 -3.61 -4.89 3.22
C CYS A 11 -3.33 -3.96 2.05
N LEU A 12 -2.35 -3.07 2.20
CA LEU A 12 -1.75 -2.36 1.08
C LEU A 12 -0.58 -3.19 0.58
N THR A 13 -0.64 -3.61 -0.67
CA THR A 13 0.44 -4.37 -1.31
C THR A 13 1.02 -3.55 -2.45
N ILE A 14 2.33 -3.34 -2.43
CA ILE A 14 3.05 -2.66 -3.51
C ILE A 14 3.92 -3.69 -4.20
N VAL A 15 3.66 -3.92 -5.48
CA VAL A 15 4.40 -4.84 -6.32
C VAL A 15 5.05 -4.09 -7.47
N ASP A 16 6.26 -4.51 -7.84
CA ASP A 16 6.86 -4.14 -9.10
C ASP A 16 6.25 -4.99 -10.22
N ASP A 17 5.63 -4.33 -11.20
CA ASP A 17 4.93 -5.02 -12.28
C ASP A 17 5.88 -5.75 -13.25
N CYS A 18 7.11 -5.27 -13.40
CA CYS A 18 8.10 -5.86 -14.32
C CYS A 18 8.71 -7.14 -13.74
N THR A 19 9.07 -7.10 -12.45
CA THR A 19 9.78 -8.19 -11.77
C THR A 19 8.85 -9.11 -10.98
N ARG A 20 7.60 -8.68 -10.73
CA ARG A 20 6.66 -9.29 -9.79
C ARG A 20 7.20 -9.35 -8.36
N GLU A 21 8.17 -8.51 -8.02
CA GLU A 21 8.70 -8.40 -6.67
C GLU A 21 7.70 -7.67 -5.77
N CYS A 22 7.44 -8.21 -4.57
CA CYS A 22 6.67 -7.52 -3.54
C CYS A 22 7.57 -6.54 -2.78
N LEU A 23 7.36 -5.25 -3.00
CA LEU A 23 8.17 -4.16 -2.43
C LEU A 23 7.78 -3.83 -1.00
N ALA A 24 6.48 -3.89 -0.69
CA ALA A 24 5.95 -3.62 0.63
C ALA A 24 4.58 -4.29 0.80
N ILE A 25 4.32 -4.75 2.03
CA ILE A 25 2.98 -5.15 2.49
C ILE A 25 2.74 -4.44 3.81
N GLU A 26 1.74 -3.56 3.87
CA GLU A 26 1.28 -2.98 5.12
C GLU A 26 -0.08 -3.58 5.47
N VAL A 27 -0.21 -4.05 6.71
CA VAL A 27 -1.46 -4.64 7.20
C VAL A 27 -1.96 -3.79 8.35
N ASP A 28 -3.17 -3.24 8.20
CA ASP A 28 -3.85 -2.53 9.26
C ASP A 28 -5.37 -2.65 9.10
N THR A 29 -6.11 -2.38 10.14
CA THR A 29 -7.57 -2.22 10.11
C THR A 29 -8.04 -1.05 9.25
N SER A 30 -7.18 -0.06 9.00
CA SER A 30 -7.42 1.05 8.07
C SER A 30 -6.12 1.47 7.40
N ILE A 31 -6.14 1.51 6.07
CA ILE A 31 -5.12 2.15 5.25
C ILE A 31 -5.69 3.49 4.85
N THR A 32 -4.96 4.57 5.08
CA THR A 32 -5.35 5.94 4.71
C THR A 32 -4.36 6.48 3.70
N GLY A 33 -4.72 7.53 2.95
CA GLY A 33 -3.79 8.19 2.02
C GLY A 33 -2.48 8.62 2.69
N THR A 34 -2.51 9.05 3.95
CA THR A 34 -1.30 9.36 4.74
C THR A 34 -0.40 8.14 4.92
N ARG A 35 -0.98 6.96 5.20
CA ARG A 35 -0.21 5.72 5.30
C ARG A 35 0.38 5.29 3.96
N VAL A 36 -0.41 5.37 2.89
CA VAL A 36 0.08 5.09 1.54
C VAL A 36 1.29 5.99 1.21
N ARG A 37 1.18 7.29 1.47
CA ARG A 37 2.26 8.26 1.24
C ARG A 37 3.53 7.90 2.02
N ALA A 38 3.41 7.58 3.30
CA ALA A 38 4.57 7.22 4.13
C ALA A 38 5.31 5.98 3.62
N VAL A 39 4.58 4.97 3.11
CA VAL A 39 5.18 3.77 2.53
C VAL A 39 5.90 4.11 1.22
N LEU A 40 5.28 4.92 0.36
CA LEU A 40 5.88 5.34 -0.90
C LEU A 40 7.14 6.19 -0.68
N GLU A 41 7.15 7.09 0.31
CA GLU A 41 8.34 7.87 0.68
C GLU A 41 9.50 6.96 1.10
N ARG A 42 9.23 5.96 1.96
CA ARG A 42 10.23 4.97 2.38
C ARG A 42 10.78 4.14 1.21
N LEU A 43 9.92 3.76 0.26
CA LEU A 43 10.36 3.06 -0.96
C LEU A 43 11.18 3.98 -1.87
N ALA A 44 10.82 5.26 -1.97
CA ALA A 44 11.57 6.24 -2.74
C ALA A 44 12.98 6.46 -2.20
N GLU A 45 13.16 6.49 -0.88
CA GLU A 45 14.48 6.65 -0.25
C GLU A 45 15.39 5.43 -0.50
N THR A 46 14.82 4.23 -0.54
CA THR A 46 15.59 2.98 -0.63
C THR A 46 15.85 2.53 -2.06
N ARG A 47 14.94 2.81 -3.00
CA ARG A 47 14.99 2.33 -4.39
C ARG A 47 14.91 3.42 -5.45
N GLY A 48 14.62 4.66 -5.06
CA GLY A 48 14.29 5.75 -5.98
C GLY A 48 12.81 5.76 -6.37
N LEU A 49 12.40 6.77 -7.14
CA LEU A 49 11.02 6.96 -7.54
C LEU A 49 10.65 6.07 -8.75
N PRO A 50 9.45 5.48 -8.77
CA PRO A 50 8.96 4.76 -9.93
C PRO A 50 8.64 5.73 -11.08
N ARG A 51 8.66 5.23 -12.32
CA ARG A 51 8.26 6.03 -13.50
C ARG A 51 6.75 6.25 -13.59
N SER A 52 5.98 5.31 -13.06
CA SER A 52 4.52 5.34 -13.03
C SER A 52 4.02 4.51 -11.87
N ILE A 53 2.90 4.91 -11.27
CA ILE A 53 2.19 4.14 -10.26
C ILE A 53 0.82 3.81 -10.83
N THR A 54 0.49 2.52 -10.82
CA THR A 54 -0.86 2.04 -11.09
C THR A 54 -1.49 1.65 -9.77
N VAL A 55 -2.71 2.11 -9.56
CA VAL A 55 -3.46 1.88 -8.34
C VAL A 55 -4.81 1.30 -8.71
N ASP A 56 -5.33 0.39 -7.90
CA ASP A 56 -6.72 0.01 -7.97
C ASP A 56 -7.62 1.16 -7.46
N HIS A 57 -8.92 1.12 -7.77
CA HIS A 57 -9.88 2.14 -7.32
C HIS A 57 -10.19 2.03 -5.82
N GLY A 58 -9.16 1.86 -4.98
CA GLY A 58 -9.28 1.79 -3.54
C GLY A 58 -9.69 3.15 -2.95
N PRO A 59 -10.53 3.16 -1.91
CA PRO A 59 -10.95 4.40 -1.23
C PRO A 59 -9.77 5.16 -0.61
N GLU A 60 -8.60 4.55 -0.47
CA GLU A 60 -7.37 5.17 0.01
C GLU A 60 -6.81 6.25 -0.94
N PHE A 61 -7.33 6.30 -2.16
CA PHE A 61 -6.94 7.20 -3.25
C PHE A 61 -8.05 8.15 -3.69
N GLU A 62 -9.23 8.04 -3.07
CA GLU A 62 -10.34 8.97 -3.22
C GLU A 62 -10.24 10.02 -2.11
N GLY A 63 -9.87 11.25 -2.50
CA GLY A 63 -9.72 12.40 -1.59
C GLY A 63 -11.04 13.07 -1.26
#